data_AF-A0AAV4AGU7-F1
#
_entry.id   AF-A0AAV4AGU7-F1
#
_cell.length_a   1.000
_cell.length_b   1.000
_cell.length_c   1.000
_cell.angle_alpha   90.00
_cell.angle_beta   90.00
_cell.angle_gamma   90.00
#
_symmetry.space_group_name_H-M   'P 1'
#
loop_
_entity.id
_entity.type
_entity.pdbx_description
1 polymer ?
#
loop_
_entity_poly.entity_id
_entity_poly.type
_entity_poly.pdbx_seq_one_letter_code
_entity_poly.pdbx_strand_id
1 'polypeptide(L)'
;MTKEMLQSSSQAWHRYSHALAEKKRKEREEEQNSSRKRKSDELVALKSKRKRTELDIDLLVKSADEMVEKAVKASAKEAHELIAKSLAMKNDPPPYKDGVRINSPHYLCKLVENTSDPYTLVISQYEKNNTTHYTLRVYSTVDFTLTRFPNPYKKQYEKRITGQWKGKTAGGCGNNRDTYLNNPLYQVHIDNQSTDNHLMVELLGPKQYSVGLEVISVSENVSNAPGAFQKTTSGDFRPGYCVLQLSNISGGVFNLVGHVMRREKLENLVTTGMLEGKRSRGKQREKLIEGLTDWLKAGKSLEAIEATKDRKKWRTMIANAVKQGT
;
A
#
# COMPACT_ATOMS: atom_id res chain seq x y z
N MET A 1 -42.55 58.76 88.73
CA MET A 1 -41.93 58.14 87.54
C MET A 1 -42.71 56.85 87.27
N THR A 2 -43.57 56.90 86.25
CA THR A 2 -44.83 56.14 86.14
C THR A 2 -44.68 54.76 85.50
N LYS A 3 -45.57 53.82 85.86
CA LYS A 3 -45.71 52.45 85.31
C LYS A 3 -45.76 52.42 83.77
N GLU A 4 -46.25 53.50 83.16
CA GLU A 4 -46.28 53.73 81.71
C GLU A 4 -44.89 53.91 81.09
N MET A 5 -43.95 54.58 81.77
CA MET A 5 -42.56 54.70 81.28
C MET A 5 -41.88 53.33 81.25
N LEU A 6 -42.06 52.50 82.28
CA LEU A 6 -41.48 51.15 82.33
C LEU A 6 -42.10 50.22 81.28
N GLN A 7 -43.42 50.29 81.04
CA GLN A 7 -44.07 49.57 79.94
C GLN A 7 -43.60 50.06 78.56
N SER A 8 -43.41 51.36 78.38
CA SER A 8 -42.87 51.96 77.15
C SER A 8 -41.43 51.52 76.87
N SER A 9 -40.56 51.54 77.89
CA SER A 9 -39.17 51.06 77.77
C SER A 9 -39.08 49.56 77.49
N SER A 10 -39.95 48.74 78.10
CA SER A 10 -40.02 47.30 77.81
C SER A 10 -40.49 47.01 76.38
N GLN A 11 -41.54 47.69 75.90
CA GLN A 11 -42.01 47.55 74.52
C GLN A 11 -40.95 48.05 73.51
N ALA A 12 -40.24 49.14 73.82
CA ALA A 12 -39.15 49.64 72.99
C ALA A 12 -38.00 48.63 72.90
N TRP A 13 -37.63 47.97 74.01
CA TRP A 13 -36.60 46.93 74.01
C TRP A 13 -37.02 45.67 73.24
N HIS A 14 -38.29 45.25 73.33
CA HIS A 14 -38.82 44.15 72.51
C HIS A 14 -38.81 44.48 71.01
N ARG A 15 -39.16 45.71 70.62
CA ARG A 15 -39.05 46.16 69.22
C ARG A 15 -37.60 46.19 68.73
N TYR A 16 -36.68 46.68 69.56
CA TYR A 16 -35.25 46.73 69.22
C TYR A 16 -34.64 45.33 69.09
N SER A 17 -34.92 44.42 70.02
CA SER A 17 -34.43 43.04 69.98
C SER A 17 -34.98 42.26 68.80
N HIS A 18 -36.26 42.45 68.45
CA HIS A 18 -36.85 41.87 67.25
C HIS A 18 -36.20 42.43 65.96
N ALA A 19 -36.00 43.75 65.88
CA ALA A 19 -35.33 44.38 64.75
C ALA A 19 -33.88 43.90 64.58
N LEU A 20 -33.14 43.70 65.68
CA LEU A 20 -31.78 43.17 65.66
C LEU A 20 -31.74 41.70 65.21
N ALA A 21 -32.73 40.90 65.63
CA ALA A 21 -32.85 39.50 65.21
C ALA A 21 -33.18 39.38 63.70
N GLU A 22 -34.08 40.22 63.18
CA GLU A 22 -34.37 40.29 61.75
C GLU A 22 -33.16 40.72 60.92
N LYS A 23 -32.42 41.73 61.40
CA LYS A 23 -31.18 42.20 60.74
C LYS A 23 -30.16 41.06 60.63
N LYS A 24 -29.90 40.35 61.73
CA LYS A 24 -29.00 39.18 61.74
C LYS A 24 -29.50 38.02 60.88
N ARG A 25 -30.81 37.90 60.66
CA ARG A 25 -31.37 36.89 59.75
C ARG A 25 -31.13 37.27 58.30
N LYS A 26 -31.41 38.52 57.93
CA LYS A 26 -31.17 39.05 56.57
C LYS A 26 -29.68 38.99 56.20
N GLU A 27 -28.78 39.39 57.09
CA GLU A 27 -27.33 39.29 56.87
C GLU A 27 -26.89 37.83 56.61
N ARG A 28 -27.43 36.85 57.35
CA ARG A 28 -27.15 35.42 57.13
C ARG A 28 -27.73 34.89 55.82
N GLU A 29 -28.92 35.33 55.43
CA GLU A 29 -29.55 34.97 54.15
C GLU A 29 -28.77 35.55 52.96
N GLU A 30 -28.30 36.79 53.07
CA GLU A 30 -27.43 37.45 52.07
C GLU A 30 -26.08 36.74 51.94
N GLU A 31 -25.45 36.38 53.05
CA GLU A 31 -24.18 35.65 53.06
C GLU A 31 -24.33 34.24 52.44
N GLN A 32 -25.41 33.53 52.78
CA GLN A 32 -25.72 32.24 52.17
C GLN A 32 -25.98 32.35 50.66
N ASN A 33 -26.72 33.37 50.22
CA ASN A 33 -26.98 33.60 48.81
C ASN A 33 -25.71 33.99 48.03
N SER A 34 -24.85 34.82 48.62
CA SER A 34 -23.55 35.18 48.07
C SER A 34 -22.64 33.95 47.92
N SER A 35 -22.59 33.08 48.95
CA SER A 35 -21.85 31.82 48.92
C SER A 35 -22.37 30.85 47.85
N ARG A 36 -23.69 30.71 47.72
CA ARG A 36 -24.33 29.89 46.66
C ARG A 36 -23.99 30.41 45.27
N LYS A 37 -24.04 31.73 45.06
CA LYS A 37 -23.68 32.36 43.79
C LYS A 37 -22.23 32.08 43.42
N ARG A 38 -21.29 32.26 44.36
CA ARG A 38 -19.85 31.95 44.15
C ARG A 38 -19.62 30.50 43.73
N LYS A 39 -20.26 29.54 44.40
CA LYS A 39 -20.15 28.10 44.06
C LYS A 39 -20.74 27.80 42.68
N SER A 40 -21.84 28.47 42.31
CA SER A 40 -22.44 28.34 40.98
C SER A 40 -21.51 28.85 39.88
N ASP A 41 -20.91 30.03 40.08
CA ASP A 41 -19.98 30.64 39.12
C ASP A 41 -18.71 29.79 38.95
N GLU A 42 -18.18 29.25 40.05
CA GLU A 42 -17.05 28.32 40.04
C GLU A 42 -17.37 27.01 39.30
N LEU A 43 -18.57 26.45 39.48
CA LEU A 43 -19.01 25.27 38.75
C LEU A 43 -19.11 25.53 37.24
N VAL A 44 -19.61 26.70 36.83
CA VAL A 44 -19.67 27.11 35.41
C VAL A 44 -18.26 27.27 34.84
N ALA A 45 -17.33 27.87 35.59
CA ALA A 45 -15.94 28.01 35.17
C ALA A 45 -15.25 26.64 35.01
N LEU A 46 -15.47 25.72 35.95
CA LEU A 46 -14.94 24.35 35.90
C LEU A 46 -15.51 23.55 34.74
N LYS A 47 -16.82 23.62 34.49
CA LYS A 47 -17.45 22.99 33.31
C LYS A 47 -16.88 23.54 32.01
N SER A 48 -16.65 24.85 31.93
CA SER A 48 -16.06 25.49 30.75
C SER A 48 -14.59 25.09 30.55
N LYS A 49 -13.82 24.95 31.64
CA LYS A 49 -12.44 24.45 31.60
C LYS A 49 -12.38 22.99 31.16
N ARG A 50 -13.24 22.12 31.73
CA ARG A 50 -13.37 20.71 31.33
C ARG A 50 -13.70 20.59 29.84
N LYS A 51 -14.68 21.34 29.34
CA LYS A 51 -15.07 21.32 27.93
C LYS A 51 -13.92 21.73 26.99
N ARG A 52 -13.11 22.73 27.39
CA ARG A 52 -11.90 23.12 26.62
C ARG A 52 -10.86 22.01 26.59
N THR A 53 -10.55 21.44 27.76
CA THR A 53 -9.56 20.35 27.85
C THR A 53 -10.02 19.09 27.11
N GLU A 54 -11.32 18.78 27.12
CA GLU A 54 -11.90 17.67 26.34
C GLU A 54 -11.75 17.90 24.83
N LEU A 55 -11.99 19.13 24.37
CA LEU A 55 -11.77 19.53 22.97
C LEU A 55 -10.28 19.46 22.57
N ASP A 56 -9.38 19.84 23.46
CA ASP A 56 -7.92 19.73 23.24
C ASP A 56 -7.48 18.26 23.17
N ILE A 57 -8.05 17.39 24.01
CA ILE A 57 -7.83 15.94 23.95
C ILE A 57 -8.34 15.37 22.62
N ASP A 58 -9.53 15.75 22.18
CA ASP A 58 -10.09 15.29 20.90
C ASP A 58 -9.21 15.72 19.71
N LEU A 59 -8.66 16.94 19.73
CA LEU A 59 -7.72 17.41 18.72
C LEU A 59 -6.41 16.62 18.72
N LEU A 60 -5.89 16.29 19.91
CA LEU A 60 -4.69 15.46 20.05
C LEU A 60 -4.93 14.02 19.57
N VAL A 61 -6.08 13.43 19.91
CA VAL A 61 -6.48 12.09 19.44
C VAL A 61 -6.62 12.09 17.92
N LYS A 62 -7.31 13.07 17.34
CA LYS A 62 -7.43 13.21 15.89
C LYS A 62 -6.07 13.37 15.21
N SER A 63 -5.18 14.17 15.78
CA SER A 63 -3.81 14.32 15.26
C SER A 63 -3.02 13.00 15.35
N ALA A 64 -3.15 12.26 16.45
CA ALA A 64 -2.53 10.95 16.61
C ALA A 64 -3.09 9.93 15.61
N ASP A 65 -4.40 9.89 15.40
CA ASP A 65 -5.06 9.03 14.41
C ASP A 65 -4.59 9.36 12.98
N GLU A 66 -4.47 10.65 12.64
CA GLU A 66 -3.92 11.08 11.35
C GLU A 66 -2.44 10.67 11.19
N MET A 67 -1.64 10.73 12.26
CA MET A 67 -0.25 10.28 12.27
C MET A 67 -0.16 8.75 12.13
N VAL A 68 -1.02 8.00 12.82
CA VAL A 68 -1.14 6.54 12.70
C VAL A 68 -1.58 6.16 11.29
N GLU A 69 -2.58 6.83 10.72
CA GLU A 69 -3.05 6.56 9.36
C GLU A 69 -1.96 6.89 8.32
N LYS A 70 -1.22 7.99 8.49
CA LYS A 70 -0.05 8.31 7.66
C LYS A 70 1.06 7.26 7.79
N ALA A 71 1.36 6.80 9.01
CA ALA A 71 2.37 5.78 9.27
C ALA A 71 1.96 4.40 8.70
N VAL A 72 0.69 4.02 8.85
CA VAL A 72 0.12 2.80 8.27
C VAL A 72 0.14 2.87 6.75
N LYS A 73 -0.21 4.00 6.14
CA LYS A 73 -0.11 4.19 4.68
C LYS A 73 1.34 4.18 4.19
N ALA A 74 2.28 4.77 4.93
CA ALA A 74 3.70 4.75 4.60
C ALA A 74 4.27 3.32 4.70
N SER A 75 4.01 2.61 5.79
CA SER A 75 4.40 1.21 5.98
C SER A 75 3.76 0.28 4.96
N ALA A 76 2.47 0.48 4.63
CA ALA A 76 1.81 -0.25 3.57
C ALA A 76 2.43 0.04 2.20
N LYS A 77 2.86 1.29 1.93
CA LYS A 77 3.54 1.68 0.68
C LYS A 77 4.95 1.06 0.59
N GLU A 78 5.71 1.06 1.68
CA GLU A 78 7.03 0.44 1.77
C GLU A 78 6.94 -1.09 1.65
N ALA A 79 6.01 -1.72 2.37
CA ALA A 79 5.74 -3.15 2.24
C ALA A 79 5.23 -3.50 0.84
N HIS A 80 4.38 -2.67 0.24
CA HIS A 80 3.97 -2.81 -1.16
C HIS A 80 5.18 -2.77 -2.09
N GLU A 81 6.04 -1.75 -1.97
CA GLU A 81 7.25 -1.56 -2.77
C GLU A 81 8.26 -2.72 -2.59
N LEU A 82 8.32 -3.33 -1.41
CA LEU A 82 9.17 -4.49 -1.15
C LEU A 82 8.60 -5.81 -1.68
N ILE A 83 7.27 -6.01 -1.66
CA ILE A 83 6.58 -7.18 -2.25
C ILE A 83 6.67 -7.14 -3.78
N ALA A 84 6.34 -5.97 -4.32
CA ALA A 84 6.61 -5.51 -5.66
C ALA A 84 8.01 -5.86 -6.18
N LYS A 85 9.06 -5.32 -5.53
CA LYS A 85 10.47 -5.58 -5.85
C LYS A 85 10.76 -7.08 -5.91
N SER A 86 10.23 -7.84 -4.95
CA SER A 86 10.39 -9.30 -4.89
C SER A 86 9.75 -10.06 -6.04
N LEU A 87 8.58 -9.62 -6.51
CA LEU A 87 7.82 -10.28 -7.57
C LEU A 87 8.35 -9.93 -8.96
N ALA A 88 8.89 -8.73 -9.11
CA ALA A 88 9.52 -8.31 -10.36
C ALA A 88 10.92 -8.94 -10.54
N MET A 89 11.64 -9.22 -9.43
CA MET A 89 12.87 -10.01 -9.40
C MET A 89 12.64 -11.54 -9.48
N LYS A 90 11.59 -12.01 -10.15
CA LYS A 90 11.59 -13.39 -10.68
C LYS A 90 12.53 -13.41 -11.88
N ASN A 91 13.82 -13.37 -11.55
CA ASN A 91 14.93 -13.17 -12.47
C ASN A 91 14.96 -14.28 -13.52
N ASP A 92 15.03 -13.86 -14.76
CA ASP A 92 15.65 -14.60 -15.85
C ASP A 92 17.06 -14.00 -15.99
N PRO A 93 18.15 -14.78 -15.79
CA PRO A 93 18.18 -16.22 -15.53
C PRO A 93 17.73 -16.60 -14.11
N PRO A 94 17.25 -17.85 -13.93
CA PRO A 94 16.89 -18.39 -12.62
C PRO A 94 18.10 -18.38 -11.67
N PRO A 95 17.87 -18.34 -10.34
CA PRO A 95 18.97 -18.40 -9.38
C PRO A 95 19.81 -19.65 -9.62
N TYR A 96 21.14 -19.49 -9.53
CA TYR A 96 22.09 -20.61 -9.65
C TYR A 96 21.75 -21.76 -8.69
N LYS A 97 21.35 -21.41 -7.46
CA LYS A 97 20.79 -22.34 -6.48
C LYS A 97 19.67 -21.65 -5.71
N ASP A 98 18.44 -22.18 -5.80
CA ASP A 98 17.32 -21.69 -4.98
C ASP A 98 17.27 -22.44 -3.64
N GLY A 99 17.13 -21.69 -2.55
CA GLY A 99 17.00 -22.24 -1.22
C GLY A 99 15.54 -22.63 -0.91
N VAL A 100 15.35 -23.57 0.01
CA VAL A 100 14.01 -23.87 0.51
C VAL A 100 13.59 -22.75 1.46
N ARG A 101 12.46 -22.12 1.18
CA ARG A 101 11.84 -21.12 2.07
C ARG A 101 11.24 -21.86 3.25
N ILE A 102 11.70 -21.56 4.47
CA ILE A 102 11.22 -22.20 5.70
C ILE A 102 10.85 -21.16 6.75
N ASN A 103 9.93 -21.52 7.64
CA ASN A 103 9.51 -20.67 8.76
C ASN A 103 10.33 -20.92 10.04
N SER A 104 11.43 -21.68 9.95
CA SER A 104 12.34 -21.91 11.08
C SER A 104 13.23 -20.68 11.29
N PRO A 105 13.56 -20.32 12.54
CA PRO A 105 14.49 -19.22 12.83
C PRO A 105 15.92 -19.50 12.33
N HIS A 106 16.25 -20.76 12.06
CA HIS A 106 17.57 -21.18 11.59
C HIS A 106 17.44 -22.01 10.31
N TYR A 107 18.25 -21.64 9.31
CA TYR A 107 18.41 -22.38 8.07
C TYR A 107 19.89 -22.55 7.76
N LEU A 108 20.35 -23.79 7.62
CA LEU A 108 21.70 -24.10 7.16
C LEU A 108 21.63 -24.51 5.68
N CYS A 109 22.30 -23.73 4.84
CA CYS A 109 22.50 -24.06 3.43
C CYS A 109 23.97 -24.44 3.20
N LYS A 110 24.19 -25.53 2.46
CA LYS A 110 25.53 -25.95 2.03
C LYS A 110 25.64 -25.80 0.52
N LEU A 111 26.72 -25.15 0.08
CA LEU A 111 27.13 -25.05 -1.31
C LEU A 111 28.46 -25.81 -1.45
N VAL A 112 28.57 -26.68 -2.44
CA VAL A 112 29.78 -27.45 -2.73
C VAL A 112 30.09 -27.18 -4.19
N GLU A 113 31.15 -26.41 -4.44
CA GLU A 113 31.51 -25.96 -5.77
C GLU A 113 33.01 -26.13 -5.98
N ASN A 114 33.37 -26.36 -7.24
CA ASN A 114 34.76 -26.56 -7.66
C ASN A 114 35.39 -25.28 -8.23
N THR A 115 34.65 -24.17 -8.27
CA THR A 115 35.12 -22.90 -8.83
C THR A 115 35.31 -21.85 -7.73
N SER A 116 36.15 -20.86 -8.02
CA SER A 116 36.38 -19.69 -7.15
C SER A 116 35.60 -18.47 -7.63
N ASP A 117 34.49 -18.68 -8.34
CA ASP A 117 33.71 -17.59 -8.91
C ASP A 117 32.98 -16.79 -7.81
N PRO A 118 32.77 -15.47 -8.01
CA PRO A 118 32.02 -14.68 -7.06
C PRO A 118 30.54 -15.05 -7.07
N TYR A 119 29.97 -15.27 -5.87
CA TYR A 119 28.54 -15.53 -5.69
C TYR A 119 27.82 -14.32 -5.10
N THR A 120 26.60 -14.07 -5.58
CA THR A 120 25.67 -13.13 -4.95
C THR A 120 24.64 -13.90 -4.13
N LEU A 121 24.65 -13.72 -2.80
CA LEU A 121 23.64 -14.28 -1.92
C LEU A 121 22.45 -13.32 -1.80
N VAL A 122 21.27 -13.77 -2.22
CA VAL A 122 20.01 -13.03 -2.07
C VAL A 122 19.16 -13.69 -0.99
N ILE A 123 18.88 -12.95 0.09
CA ILE A 123 17.99 -13.40 1.16
C ILE A 123 16.58 -12.93 0.81
N SER A 124 15.66 -13.87 0.67
CA SER A 124 14.27 -13.60 0.29
C SER A 124 13.29 -14.19 1.29
N GLN A 125 12.17 -13.50 1.49
CA GLN A 125 11.06 -13.94 2.35
C GLN A 125 9.87 -14.31 1.46
N TYR A 126 9.26 -15.46 1.72
CA TYR A 126 8.00 -15.86 1.12
C TYR A 126 6.85 -15.09 1.78
N GLU A 127 6.02 -14.40 0.99
CA GLU A 127 4.89 -13.58 1.46
C GLU A 127 5.27 -12.57 2.58
N LYS A 128 5.69 -11.38 2.17
CA LYS A 128 6.26 -10.34 3.05
C LYS A 128 5.19 -9.60 3.85
N ASN A 129 4.51 -10.29 4.77
CA ASN A 129 3.51 -9.68 5.65
C ASN A 129 4.16 -8.85 6.77
N ASN A 130 5.36 -9.22 7.22
CA ASN A 130 6.11 -8.54 8.28
C ASN A 130 7.60 -8.46 7.95
N THR A 131 8.25 -7.36 8.33
CA THR A 131 9.70 -7.19 8.25
C THR A 131 10.39 -8.20 9.17
N THR A 132 11.33 -8.97 8.62
CA THR A 132 12.11 -9.96 9.39
C THR A 132 13.57 -9.54 9.43
N HIS A 133 14.14 -9.48 10.63
CA HIS A 133 15.57 -9.29 10.83
C HIS A 133 16.29 -10.64 10.76
N TYR A 134 17.49 -10.65 10.19
CA TYR A 134 18.29 -11.87 10.05
C TYR A 134 19.75 -11.59 10.39
N THR A 135 20.48 -12.64 10.74
CA THR A 135 21.94 -12.65 10.81
C THR A 135 22.45 -13.70 9.82
N LEU A 136 23.50 -13.37 9.08
CA LEU A 136 24.14 -14.28 8.15
C LEU A 136 25.52 -14.67 8.70
N ARG A 137 25.77 -15.99 8.79
CA ARG A 137 27.08 -16.55 9.08
C ARG A 137 27.48 -17.45 7.93
N VAL A 138 28.67 -17.22 7.39
CA VAL A 138 29.21 -17.97 6.25
C VAL A 138 30.47 -18.68 6.71
N TYR A 139 30.53 -19.98 6.44
CA TYR A 139 31.71 -20.81 6.68
C TYR A 139 32.19 -21.30 5.31
N SER A 140 33.49 -21.21 5.08
CA SER A 140 34.12 -21.64 3.83
C SER A 140 35.36 -22.47 4.16
N THR A 141 35.64 -23.46 3.31
CA THR A 141 36.88 -24.25 3.39
C THR A 141 38.07 -23.56 2.72
N VAL A 142 37.82 -22.42 2.07
CA VAL A 142 38.82 -21.54 1.44
C VAL A 142 38.62 -20.11 1.92
N ASP A 143 39.66 -19.28 1.78
CA ASP A 143 39.56 -17.86 2.07
C ASP A 143 38.45 -17.22 1.21
N PHE A 144 37.66 -16.36 1.84
CA PHE A 144 36.55 -15.67 1.18
C PHE A 144 36.36 -14.27 1.75
N THR A 145 35.73 -13.42 0.93
CA THR A 145 35.29 -12.08 1.36
C THR A 145 33.78 -11.99 1.19
N LEU A 146 33.10 -11.57 2.26
CA LEU A 146 31.68 -11.27 2.22
C LEU A 146 31.47 -9.75 2.26
N THR A 147 31.04 -9.18 1.14
CA THR A 147 30.73 -7.75 1.03
C THR A 147 29.25 -7.54 0.78
N ARG A 148 28.76 -6.35 1.16
CA ARG A 148 27.41 -5.91 0.78
C ARG A 148 27.37 -5.70 -0.73
N PHE A 149 26.31 -6.16 -1.39
CA PHE A 149 26.12 -5.92 -2.82
C PHE A 149 26.17 -4.40 -3.12
N PRO A 150 27.08 -3.95 -4.01
CA PRO A 150 27.19 -2.54 -4.34
C PRO A 150 25.94 -2.10 -5.09
N ASN A 151 25.31 -1.01 -4.64
CA ASN A 151 24.19 -0.42 -5.40
C ASN A 151 24.77 0.36 -6.59
N PRO A 152 24.54 -0.05 -7.85
CA PRO A 152 25.05 0.69 -9.00
C PRO A 152 24.38 2.05 -9.17
N TYR A 153 23.21 2.26 -8.55
CA TYR A 153 22.44 3.49 -8.65
C TYR A 153 22.86 4.49 -7.57
N LYS A 154 23.47 5.59 -8.01
CA LYS A 154 23.89 6.68 -7.12
C LYS A 154 22.68 7.49 -6.67
N LYS A 155 22.53 7.67 -5.36
CA LYS A 155 21.37 8.33 -4.73
C LYS A 155 21.13 9.75 -5.24
N GLN A 156 22.16 10.48 -5.65
CA GLN A 156 21.99 11.84 -6.20
C GLN A 156 21.17 11.92 -7.49
N TYR A 157 21.02 10.81 -8.23
CA TYR A 157 20.25 10.75 -9.48
C TYR A 157 18.85 10.13 -9.27
N GLU A 158 18.51 9.78 -8.04
CA GLU A 158 17.19 9.24 -7.72
C GLU A 158 16.12 10.33 -7.87
N LYS A 159 15.11 10.07 -8.69
CA LYS A 159 13.96 10.96 -8.88
C LYS A 159 12.66 10.20 -8.79
N ARG A 160 11.78 10.63 -7.88
CA ARG A 160 10.44 10.06 -7.70
C ARG A 160 9.39 11.01 -8.25
N ILE A 161 8.59 10.53 -9.20
CA ILE A 161 7.48 11.27 -9.79
C ILE A 161 6.17 10.58 -9.38
N THR A 162 5.19 11.36 -8.96
CA THR A 162 3.84 10.86 -8.65
C THR A 162 2.88 11.33 -9.74
N GLY A 163 2.12 10.40 -10.30
CA GLY A 163 1.12 10.67 -11.35
C GLY A 163 -0.13 9.82 -11.15
N GLN A 164 -1.09 9.96 -12.05
CA GLN A 164 -2.32 9.17 -12.06
C GLN A 164 -2.82 8.94 -13.49
N TRP A 165 -3.46 7.79 -13.70
CA TRP A 165 -4.24 7.51 -14.90
C TRP A 165 -5.71 7.84 -14.63
N LYS A 166 -6.30 8.79 -15.35
CA LYS A 166 -7.70 9.21 -15.18
C LYS A 166 -8.31 9.66 -16.50
N GLY A 167 -9.54 9.23 -16.77
CA GLY A 167 -10.27 9.63 -17.99
C GLY A 167 -9.49 9.25 -19.24
N LYS A 168 -9.13 10.23 -20.08
CA LYS A 168 -8.38 10.04 -21.32
C LYS A 168 -6.98 9.46 -21.08
N THR A 169 -6.32 9.80 -19.97
CA THR A 169 -4.93 9.34 -19.73
C THR A 169 -4.84 7.88 -19.29
N ALA A 170 -5.95 7.25 -18.92
CA ALA A 170 -5.99 5.83 -18.60
C ALA A 170 -6.11 5.00 -19.90
N GLY A 171 -5.04 5.05 -20.70
CA GLY A 171 -4.98 4.58 -22.09
C GLY A 171 -4.85 3.07 -22.27
N GLY A 172 -4.55 2.32 -21.20
CA GLY A 172 -4.38 0.86 -21.26
C GLY A 172 -2.98 0.42 -21.71
N CYS A 173 -2.83 -0.85 -22.06
CA CYS A 173 -1.59 -1.40 -22.60
C CYS A 173 -1.54 -1.29 -24.14
N GLY A 174 -0.45 -1.75 -24.77
CA GLY A 174 -0.28 -1.71 -26.23
C GLY A 174 -1.37 -2.45 -27.03
N ASN A 175 -2.14 -3.34 -26.40
CA ASN A 175 -3.30 -3.99 -27.03
C ASN A 175 -4.46 -3.01 -27.29
N ASN A 176 -4.51 -1.88 -26.58
CA ASN A 176 -5.53 -0.84 -26.73
C ASN A 176 -5.02 0.28 -27.65
N ARG A 177 -4.78 -0.04 -28.93
CA ARG A 177 -4.09 0.85 -29.89
C ARG A 177 -4.66 2.29 -29.96
N ASP A 178 -5.98 2.44 -29.90
CA ASP A 178 -6.65 3.74 -30.03
C ASP A 178 -6.44 4.66 -28.83
N THR A 179 -6.27 4.08 -27.63
CA THR A 179 -6.17 4.83 -26.37
C THR A 179 -4.77 4.80 -25.78
N TYR A 180 -3.91 3.89 -26.21
CA TYR A 180 -2.56 3.67 -25.71
C TYR A 180 -1.71 4.95 -25.71
N LEU A 181 -1.79 5.73 -26.79
CA LEU A 181 -1.02 6.96 -26.97
C LEU A 181 -1.42 8.07 -25.99
N ASN A 182 -2.54 7.92 -25.28
CA ASN A 182 -2.96 8.88 -24.27
C ASN A 182 -2.32 8.64 -22.89
N ASN A 183 -1.60 7.53 -22.68
CA ASN A 183 -0.91 7.29 -21.41
C ASN A 183 0.10 8.41 -21.10
N PRO A 184 0.33 8.75 -19.82
CA PRO A 184 1.37 9.70 -19.44
C PRO A 184 2.73 9.26 -19.97
N LEU A 185 3.43 10.19 -20.63
CA LEU A 185 4.77 10.02 -21.16
C LEU A 185 5.71 10.93 -20.38
N TYR A 186 6.80 10.34 -19.89
CA TYR A 186 7.89 11.05 -19.25
C TYR A 186 9.14 10.91 -20.10
N GLN A 187 10.05 11.86 -20.02
CA GLN A 187 11.31 11.83 -20.77
C GLN A 187 12.48 11.94 -19.80
N VAL A 188 13.47 11.08 -20.00
CA VAL A 188 14.73 11.05 -19.25
C VAL A 188 15.86 11.42 -20.19
N HIS A 189 16.69 12.34 -19.74
CA HIS A 189 17.91 12.76 -20.42
C HIS A 189 19.10 12.24 -19.63
N ILE A 190 20.00 11.52 -20.30
CA ILE A 190 21.28 11.06 -19.76
C ILE A 190 22.37 11.84 -20.50
N ASP A 191 22.74 12.98 -19.94
CA ASP A 191 23.59 13.98 -20.58
C ASP A 191 25.08 13.64 -20.44
N ASN A 192 25.51 12.54 -21.07
CA ASN A 192 26.93 12.17 -21.18
C ASN A 192 27.21 11.40 -22.48
N GLN A 193 28.50 11.12 -22.73
CA GLN A 193 28.98 10.36 -23.89
C GLN A 193 29.43 8.94 -23.49
N SER A 194 28.97 8.43 -22.34
CA SER A 194 29.34 7.10 -21.87
C SER A 194 28.36 6.03 -22.36
N THR A 195 28.83 4.79 -22.43
CA THR A 195 28.02 3.60 -22.77
C THR A 195 27.86 2.64 -21.60
N ASP A 196 28.36 2.99 -20.41
CA ASP A 196 28.26 2.20 -19.17
C ASP A 196 27.14 2.69 -18.23
N ASN A 197 26.16 3.44 -18.76
CA ASN A 197 25.08 3.97 -17.94
C ASN A 197 24.13 2.86 -17.49
N HIS A 198 23.61 3.02 -16.28
CA HIS A 198 22.62 2.13 -15.68
C HIS A 198 21.37 2.95 -15.33
N LEU A 199 20.21 2.50 -15.81
CA LEU A 199 18.92 3.13 -15.55
C LEU A 199 17.96 2.09 -14.95
N MET A 200 17.36 2.39 -13.80
CA MET A 200 16.28 1.62 -13.22
C MET A 200 15.02 2.46 -13.16
N VAL A 201 13.94 1.94 -13.71
CA VAL A 201 12.63 2.58 -13.72
C VAL A 201 11.67 1.70 -12.94
N GLU A 202 11.12 2.26 -11.86
CA GLU A 202 10.17 1.58 -11.00
C GLU A 202 8.79 2.22 -11.16
N LEU A 203 7.75 1.39 -11.34
CA LEU A 203 6.37 1.85 -11.35
C LEU A 203 5.60 1.24 -10.21
N LEU A 204 5.10 2.09 -9.32
CA LEU A 204 4.20 1.70 -8.25
C LEU A 204 2.78 2.11 -8.62
N GLY A 205 1.86 1.16 -8.57
CA GLY A 205 0.43 1.38 -8.75
C GLY A 205 -0.39 0.68 -7.66
N PRO A 206 -1.73 0.83 -7.68
CA PRO A 206 -2.61 0.13 -6.75
C PRO A 206 -2.58 -1.40 -6.99
N LYS A 207 -2.59 -2.21 -5.92
CA LYS A 207 -2.55 -3.69 -5.99
C LYS A 207 -3.66 -4.30 -6.85
N GLN A 208 -4.82 -3.65 -6.93
CA GLN A 208 -5.92 -4.14 -7.75
C GLN A 208 -5.66 -4.03 -9.26
N TYR A 209 -4.66 -3.27 -9.71
CA TYR A 209 -4.34 -3.14 -11.12
C TYR A 209 -3.01 -3.80 -11.45
N SER A 210 -2.96 -4.48 -12.59
CA SER A 210 -1.70 -4.91 -13.16
C SER A 210 -1.07 -3.75 -13.91
N VAL A 211 0.19 -3.46 -13.62
CA VAL A 211 0.95 -2.36 -14.21
C VAL A 211 2.10 -2.89 -15.06
N GLY A 212 2.49 -2.08 -16.04
CA GLY A 212 3.62 -2.36 -16.93
C GLY A 212 4.36 -1.07 -17.26
N LEU A 213 5.62 -1.19 -17.66
CA LEU A 213 6.46 -0.08 -18.08
C LEU A 213 7.05 -0.35 -19.45
N GLU A 214 7.23 0.71 -20.21
CA GLU A 214 7.94 0.71 -21.48
C GLU A 214 8.94 1.86 -21.51
N VAL A 215 10.14 1.57 -22.01
CA VAL A 215 11.16 2.58 -22.31
C VAL A 215 11.42 2.54 -23.81
N ILE A 216 11.37 3.71 -24.45
CA ILE A 216 11.62 3.89 -25.88
C ILE A 216 12.84 4.80 -26.03
N SER A 217 13.82 4.36 -26.82
CA SER A 217 14.96 5.19 -27.17
C SER A 217 14.55 6.22 -28.22
N VAL A 218 14.79 7.49 -27.93
CA VAL A 218 14.52 8.62 -28.85
C VAL A 218 15.80 9.01 -29.56
N SER A 219 16.90 9.10 -28.81
CA SER A 219 18.23 9.35 -29.35
C SER A 219 19.30 8.75 -28.45
N GLU A 220 20.39 8.31 -29.05
CA GLU A 220 21.60 7.85 -28.37
C GLU A 220 22.75 8.78 -28.74
N ASN A 221 23.53 9.22 -27.75
CA ASN A 221 24.67 10.12 -27.93
C ASN A 221 25.86 9.39 -28.57
N VAL A 222 26.01 8.11 -28.25
CA VAL A 222 26.99 7.18 -28.86
C VAL A 222 26.23 6.10 -29.63
N SER A 223 26.51 5.97 -30.93
CA SER A 223 25.91 4.96 -31.80
C SER A 223 26.41 3.55 -31.48
N ASN A 224 25.54 2.55 -31.67
CA ASN A 224 25.85 1.12 -31.49
C ASN A 224 26.40 0.78 -30.10
N ALA A 225 25.89 1.42 -29.05
CA ALA A 225 26.25 1.05 -27.69
C ALA A 225 25.89 -0.44 -27.41
N PRO A 226 26.64 -1.15 -26.55
CA PRO A 226 26.39 -2.57 -26.28
C PRO A 226 24.96 -2.87 -25.79
N GLY A 227 24.37 -1.94 -25.02
CA GLY A 227 22.99 -2.00 -24.56
C GLY A 227 22.00 -1.20 -25.39
N ALA A 228 22.28 -0.89 -26.67
CA ALA A 228 21.37 -0.15 -27.54
C ALA A 228 20.05 -0.90 -27.74
N PHE A 229 18.93 -0.16 -27.74
CA PHE A 229 17.59 -0.72 -27.94
C PHE A 229 16.68 0.33 -28.55
N GLN A 230 15.69 -0.09 -29.35
CA GLN A 230 14.64 0.82 -29.82
C GLN A 230 13.53 0.96 -28.79
N LYS A 231 13.09 -0.18 -28.23
CA LYS A 231 12.02 -0.27 -27.25
C LYS A 231 12.22 -1.50 -26.37
N THR A 232 11.98 -1.36 -25.08
CA THR A 232 12.02 -2.44 -24.11
C THR A 232 10.92 -2.26 -23.07
N THR A 233 10.54 -3.33 -22.37
CA THR A 233 9.41 -3.32 -21.43
C THR A 233 9.78 -4.01 -20.13
N SER A 234 9.04 -3.77 -19.07
CA SER A 234 9.17 -4.49 -17.80
C SER A 234 8.72 -5.97 -17.88
N GLY A 235 8.37 -6.47 -19.06
CA GLY A 235 7.81 -7.80 -19.27
C GLY A 235 6.33 -7.87 -18.89
N ASP A 236 5.92 -9.02 -18.34
CA ASP A 236 4.53 -9.27 -17.95
C ASP A 236 3.97 -8.20 -17.00
N PHE A 237 2.70 -7.87 -17.18
CA PHE A 237 2.00 -6.94 -16.31
C PHE A 237 1.82 -7.54 -14.92
N ARG A 238 2.28 -6.82 -13.90
CA ARG A 238 2.30 -7.31 -12.51
C ARG A 238 1.40 -6.47 -11.60
N PRO A 239 0.65 -7.09 -10.67
CA PRO A 239 -0.21 -6.36 -9.74
C PRO A 239 0.56 -5.35 -8.89
N GLY A 240 0.17 -4.08 -8.95
CA GLY A 240 0.69 -3.00 -8.11
C GLY A 240 2.12 -2.55 -8.35
N TYR A 241 2.95 -3.31 -9.07
CA TYR A 241 4.32 -2.89 -9.35
C TYR A 241 5.00 -3.63 -10.49
N CYS A 242 5.85 -2.91 -11.21
CA CYS A 242 6.89 -3.48 -12.05
C CYS A 242 8.17 -2.65 -12.01
N VAL A 243 9.27 -3.27 -12.44
CA VAL A 243 10.58 -2.63 -12.60
C VAL A 243 11.15 -2.98 -13.96
N LEU A 244 11.93 -2.06 -14.51
CA LEU A 244 12.73 -2.25 -15.71
C LEU A 244 14.14 -1.76 -15.43
N GLN A 245 15.12 -2.62 -15.62
CA GLN A 245 16.54 -2.31 -15.44
C GLN A 245 17.23 -2.35 -16.80
N LEU A 246 18.00 -1.31 -17.06
CA LEU A 246 18.81 -1.13 -18.26
C LEU A 246 20.25 -0.89 -17.82
N SER A 247 21.17 -1.58 -18.47
CA SER A 247 22.60 -1.54 -18.18
C SER A 247 23.37 -1.39 -19.50
N ASN A 248 24.55 -0.79 -19.43
CA ASN A 248 25.40 -0.53 -20.59
C ASN A 248 24.70 0.28 -21.70
N ILE A 249 23.85 1.23 -21.30
CA ILE A 249 23.15 2.11 -22.24
C ILE A 249 23.99 3.36 -22.53
N SER A 250 23.84 3.87 -23.74
CA SER A 250 24.40 5.16 -24.15
C SER A 250 23.76 6.31 -23.36
N GLY A 251 24.48 7.41 -23.17
CA GLY A 251 23.82 8.69 -22.89
C GLY A 251 22.83 9.02 -24.02
N GLY A 252 21.78 9.79 -23.73
CA GLY A 252 20.73 10.04 -24.72
C GLY A 252 19.39 10.42 -24.12
N VAL A 253 18.35 10.36 -24.96
CA VAL A 253 16.98 10.73 -24.62
C VAL A 253 16.09 9.49 -24.70
N PHE A 254 15.38 9.22 -23.60
CA PHE A 254 14.53 8.04 -23.45
C PHE A 254 13.14 8.44 -22.98
N ASN A 255 12.10 7.94 -23.65
CA ASN A 255 10.73 8.11 -23.24
C ASN A 255 10.29 6.94 -22.35
N LEU A 256 9.68 7.24 -21.21
CA LEU A 256 9.08 6.30 -20.27
C LEU A 256 7.56 6.38 -20.38
N VAL A 257 6.92 5.24 -20.62
CA VAL A 257 5.46 5.12 -20.65
C VAL A 257 5.02 4.10 -19.62
N GLY A 258 4.18 4.53 -18.70
CA GLY A 258 3.54 3.65 -17.71
C GLY A 258 2.17 3.19 -18.19
N HIS A 259 1.88 1.91 -17.97
CA HIS A 259 0.63 1.27 -18.37
C HIS A 259 -0.14 0.78 -17.15
N VAL A 260 -1.46 0.91 -17.22
CA VAL A 260 -2.40 0.28 -16.28
C VAL A 260 -3.36 -0.59 -17.07
N MET A 261 -3.44 -1.87 -16.72
CA MET A 261 -4.49 -2.75 -17.23
C MET A 261 -5.80 -2.43 -16.52
N ARG A 262 -6.73 -1.80 -17.26
CA ARG A 262 -8.10 -1.62 -16.79
C ARG A 262 -8.76 -2.99 -16.68
N ARG A 263 -9.35 -3.26 -15.52
CA ARG A 263 -10.11 -4.49 -15.30
C ARG A 263 -11.47 -4.49 -15.99
N GLU A 264 -11.92 -3.40 -16.61
CA GLU A 264 -13.30 -3.16 -17.11
C GLU A 264 -13.92 -4.30 -17.97
N LYS A 265 -13.13 -5.24 -18.52
CA LYS A 265 -13.64 -6.47 -19.19
C LYS A 265 -13.22 -7.80 -18.53
N LEU A 266 -12.21 -7.80 -17.66
CA LEU A 266 -11.67 -8.97 -16.95
C LEU A 266 -12.36 -9.24 -15.60
N GLU A 267 -13.14 -8.30 -15.06
CA GLU A 267 -13.89 -8.47 -13.81
C GLU A 267 -14.85 -9.68 -13.87
N ASN A 268 -15.36 -9.97 -15.08
CA ASN A 268 -16.25 -11.09 -15.37
C ASN A 268 -15.55 -12.39 -15.81
N LEU A 269 -14.25 -12.34 -16.10
CA LEU A 269 -13.46 -13.53 -16.48
C LEU A 269 -12.66 -14.08 -15.29
N VAL A 270 -12.35 -13.23 -14.30
CA VAL A 270 -11.60 -13.60 -13.08
C VAL A 270 -12.52 -14.12 -11.97
N THR A 271 -13.83 -14.26 -12.24
CA THR A 271 -14.71 -15.02 -11.37
C THR A 271 -14.79 -16.48 -11.84
N THR A 272 -14.19 -17.35 -11.03
CA THR A 272 -14.52 -18.77 -10.82
C THR A 272 -14.04 -19.79 -11.86
N GLY A 273 -13.26 -20.77 -11.39
CA GLY A 273 -12.97 -21.97 -12.19
C GLY A 273 -11.83 -22.91 -11.76
N MET A 274 -11.54 -23.09 -10.46
CA MET A 274 -10.97 -24.39 -10.03
C MET A 274 -12.14 -25.24 -9.56
N LEU A 275 -12.47 -26.30 -10.30
CA LEU A 275 -13.30 -27.38 -9.80
C LEU A 275 -12.34 -28.41 -9.16
N GLU A 276 -12.48 -28.63 -7.86
CA GLU A 276 -11.79 -29.74 -7.19
C GLU A 276 -12.41 -31.06 -7.64
N GLY A 277 -11.65 -31.87 -8.38
CA GLY A 277 -11.97 -33.28 -8.64
C GLY A 277 -11.32 -34.21 -7.60
N LYS A 278 -12.06 -35.22 -7.13
CA LYS A 278 -11.52 -36.26 -6.23
C LYS A 278 -10.46 -37.11 -6.94
N ARG A 279 -9.38 -37.45 -6.21
CA ARG A 279 -8.27 -38.26 -6.72
C ARG A 279 -8.70 -39.70 -7.00
N SER A 280 -8.38 -40.20 -8.20
CA SER A 280 -7.97 -41.59 -8.42
C SER A 280 -6.60 -41.58 -9.10
N ARG A 281 -5.71 -42.48 -8.68
CA ARG A 281 -4.31 -42.54 -9.14
C ARG A 281 -4.23 -42.68 -10.67
N GLY A 282 -3.52 -41.76 -11.33
CA GLY A 282 -2.95 -42.00 -12.66
C GLY A 282 -3.52 -41.25 -13.88
N LYS A 283 -4.42 -40.27 -13.75
CA LYS A 283 -4.82 -39.41 -14.89
C LYS A 283 -4.59 -37.91 -14.66
N GLN A 284 -4.18 -37.22 -15.73
CA GLN A 284 -3.89 -35.79 -15.79
C GLN A 284 -5.16 -34.96 -15.51
N ARG A 285 -5.01 -33.83 -14.81
CA ARG A 285 -6.10 -32.89 -14.50
C ARG A 285 -6.62 -32.26 -15.79
N GLU A 286 -7.92 -32.32 -16.05
CA GLU A 286 -8.55 -31.52 -17.12
C GLU A 286 -8.62 -30.05 -16.68
N LYS A 287 -8.17 -29.14 -17.55
CA LYS A 287 -8.32 -27.70 -17.33
C LYS A 287 -9.73 -27.33 -17.76
N LEU A 288 -10.43 -26.47 -17.00
CA LEU A 288 -11.76 -25.96 -17.36
C LEU A 288 -11.84 -25.49 -18.82
N ILE A 289 -10.76 -24.91 -19.35
CA ILE A 289 -10.66 -24.47 -20.74
C ILE A 289 -10.81 -25.62 -21.74
N GLU A 290 -10.27 -26.81 -21.45
CA GLU A 290 -10.35 -27.99 -22.33
C GLU A 290 -11.80 -28.47 -22.44
N GLY A 291 -12.53 -28.59 -21.33
CA GLY A 291 -13.95 -28.94 -21.34
C GLY A 291 -14.84 -27.89 -22.01
N LEU A 292 -14.45 -26.61 -21.97
CA LEU A 292 -15.15 -25.54 -22.69
C LEU A 292 -14.93 -25.61 -24.21
N THR A 293 -13.71 -25.90 -24.67
CA THR A 293 -13.41 -26.08 -26.10
C THR A 293 -14.07 -27.32 -26.69
N ASP A 294 -14.12 -28.42 -25.94
CA ASP A 294 -14.75 -29.67 -26.38
C ASP A 294 -16.27 -29.52 -26.55
N TRP A 295 -16.96 -28.84 -25.62
CA TRP A 295 -18.40 -28.60 -25.75
C TRP A 295 -18.75 -27.76 -26.97
N LEU A 296 -17.92 -26.76 -27.28
CA LEU A 296 -18.11 -25.91 -28.45
C LEU A 296 -17.73 -26.60 -29.76
N LYS A 297 -17.09 -27.79 -29.70
CA LYS A 297 -16.37 -28.39 -30.84
C LYS A 297 -15.43 -27.39 -31.53
N ALA A 298 -14.93 -26.44 -30.76
CA ALA A 298 -14.12 -25.33 -31.24
C ALA A 298 -12.65 -25.74 -31.18
N GLY A 299 -11.98 -25.75 -32.33
CA GLY A 299 -10.57 -26.14 -32.40
C GLY A 299 -9.61 -25.14 -31.75
N LYS A 300 -10.08 -23.95 -31.33
CA LYS A 300 -9.25 -22.86 -30.80
C LYS A 300 -9.94 -22.13 -29.64
N SER A 301 -9.16 -21.77 -28.63
CA SER A 301 -9.60 -21.04 -27.42
C SER A 301 -10.26 -19.68 -27.70
N LEU A 302 -9.95 -19.05 -28.83
CA LEU A 302 -10.55 -17.76 -29.23
C LEU A 302 -12.07 -17.86 -29.51
N GLU A 303 -12.54 -18.95 -30.12
CA GLU A 303 -13.98 -19.14 -30.41
C GLU A 303 -14.78 -19.35 -29.12
N ALA A 304 -14.17 -19.98 -28.12
CA ALA A 304 -14.73 -20.11 -26.78
C ALA A 304 -14.83 -18.75 -26.07
N ILE A 305 -13.84 -17.89 -26.26
CA ILE A 305 -13.84 -16.52 -25.74
C ILE A 305 -14.95 -15.69 -26.41
N GLU A 306 -15.20 -15.86 -27.71
CA GLU A 306 -16.29 -15.15 -28.39
C GLU A 306 -17.68 -15.61 -27.96
N ALA A 307 -17.87 -16.90 -27.69
CA ALA A 307 -19.12 -17.44 -27.17
C ALA A 307 -19.50 -16.88 -25.78
N THR A 308 -18.54 -16.34 -25.03
CA THR A 308 -18.80 -15.68 -23.73
C THR A 308 -19.59 -14.37 -23.85
N LYS A 309 -19.67 -13.79 -25.06
CA LYS A 309 -20.44 -12.57 -25.33
C LYS A 309 -21.96 -12.81 -25.22
N ASP A 310 -22.42 -14.05 -25.37
CA ASP A 310 -23.82 -14.45 -25.19
C ASP A 310 -24.01 -15.09 -23.81
N ARG A 311 -24.73 -14.40 -22.91
CA ARG A 311 -24.95 -14.86 -21.53
C ARG A 311 -25.76 -16.16 -21.43
N LYS A 312 -26.70 -16.41 -22.35
CA LYS A 312 -27.54 -17.63 -22.32
C LYS A 312 -26.69 -18.82 -22.76
N LYS A 313 -25.88 -18.63 -23.80
CA LYS A 313 -24.90 -19.60 -24.28
C LYS A 313 -23.83 -19.90 -23.22
N TRP A 314 -23.25 -18.86 -22.59
CA TRP A 314 -22.26 -18.99 -21.51
C TRP A 314 -22.77 -19.81 -20.31
N ARG A 315 -23.99 -19.52 -19.82
CA ARG A 315 -24.58 -20.27 -18.70
C ARG A 315 -24.76 -21.76 -19.02
N THR A 316 -25.20 -22.06 -20.23
CA THR A 316 -25.40 -23.44 -20.70
C THR A 316 -24.06 -24.17 -20.80
N MET A 317 -23.04 -23.48 -21.32
CA MET A 317 -21.70 -24.01 -21.52
C MET A 317 -21.02 -24.35 -20.20
N ILE A 318 -21.06 -23.46 -19.20
CA ILE A 318 -20.50 -23.70 -17.87
C ILE A 318 -21.23 -24.85 -17.16
N ALA A 319 -22.56 -24.92 -17.25
CA ALA A 319 -23.34 -26.00 -16.65
C ALA A 319 -22.98 -27.38 -17.25
N ASN A 320 -22.59 -27.44 -18.53
CA ASN A 320 -22.15 -28.67 -19.18
C ASN A 320 -20.72 -29.05 -18.74
N ALA A 321 -19.78 -28.10 -18.76
CA ALA A 321 -18.41 -28.34 -18.32
C ALA A 321 -18.32 -28.82 -16.86
N VAL A 322 -19.20 -28.30 -15.99
CA VAL A 322 -19.30 -28.75 -14.59
C VAL A 322 -19.86 -30.17 -14.47
N LYS A 323 -20.81 -30.58 -15.32
CA LYS A 323 -21.39 -31.93 -15.31
C LYS A 323 -20.44 -33.01 -15.82
N GLN A 324 -19.48 -32.66 -16.68
CA GLN A 324 -18.49 -33.61 -17.19
C GLN A 324 -17.35 -33.89 -16.20
N GLY A 325 -17.13 -32.98 -15.23
CA GLY A 325 -16.08 -33.10 -14.20
C GLY A 325 -16.50 -33.77 -12.88
N THR A 326 -17.74 -34.25 -12.75
CA THR A 326 -18.28 -35.00 -11.59
C THR A 326 -18.43 -36.48 -11.88
#